data_AF-A0AAW0YP16-F1
#
_entry.id   AF-A0AAW0YP16-F1
#
_cell.length_a   1.000
_cell.length_b   1.000
_cell.length_c   1.000
_cell.angle_alpha   90.00
_cell.angle_beta   90.00
_cell.angle_gamma   90.00
#
_symmetry.space_group_name_H-M   'P 1'
#
loop_
_entity.id
_entity.type
_entity.pdbx_description
1 polymer ?
#
loop_
_entity_poly.entity_id
_entity_poly.type
_entity_poly.pdbx_seq_one_letter_code
_entity_poly.pdbx_strand_id
1 'polypeptide(L)'
;MDYNNRDYSSSTRPLSKVELSPTPTSHSSDSLPALSAPSFSLAQSEKTPHPSNRRRYAHPITPSPTASNRIDYTDNTPSGRVSPSSSSSSTHPLSAFSTSSSSSLSSLKGWLPSSIMRVSRNNAKLYLNLSIALNLIVLIVLFLPSQKAHDLIGDSAWAKVQEYDWLRGTGGVGGGQAVLENRRVGCSLCEVDPELCVDMGETNLRKAVGYSGSNNRLRRVLAKMRRGEPFTVGVIGGSVSKGHGLDAEDGDNPHTPKNLNRIVFDHLNTLFPSPNGIVTGKSGKDEGKNSFINGAQGGMGTDYFSLCFNEHIPEDVDLVLIELSINDEVLIRNMNTYELLIRGLLDLPNKPAVMNLQVFALMFQYIANGGDLHNGVAQFYDIPTLSIRNPILPQIMQNTTMVRHLFHNRVKKMEWTDPLDEIDLRHLSWQGHELMGRIGSAYIDSQLCEMERIEARSDTQESQNIDSLYPVEDLPKLPLMQKFNPTNFMPPLKPQCYSANAIRHPLVPTEQKGWKHWNWKEKHYLVSDEPGSKVSFKVSTTLGSVQLHYLRSYQYNLGSAKCWIDNDTDKAMRLDGYWKEPYNIGRAATIRDDLKPGDHMLHCELLKETADPTGGKEFRMISVMR
;
A
#
# COMPACT_ATOMS: atom_id res chain seq x y z
N MET A 1 5.02 34.19 -25.09
CA MET A 1 6.41 33.71 -25.02
C MET A 1 6.35 32.23 -25.30
N ASP A 2 6.73 31.84 -26.50
CA ASP A 2 6.48 30.50 -27.03
C ASP A 2 7.45 29.48 -26.44
N TYR A 3 6.92 28.36 -25.95
CA TYR A 3 7.71 27.18 -25.61
C TYR A 3 7.47 26.10 -26.66
N ASN A 4 8.56 25.58 -27.22
CA ASN A 4 8.55 24.65 -28.34
C ASN A 4 7.82 23.34 -28.00
N ASN A 5 6.86 22.97 -28.85
CA ASN A 5 6.47 21.57 -29.02
C ASN A 5 7.73 20.76 -29.41
N ARG A 6 7.97 19.66 -28.71
CA ARG A 6 8.83 18.56 -29.17
C ARG A 6 8.09 17.26 -29.01
N ASP A 7 7.98 16.53 -30.11
CA ASP A 7 7.30 15.24 -30.17
C ASP A 7 7.96 14.22 -29.24
N TYR A 8 7.21 13.74 -28.24
CA TYR A 8 7.58 12.55 -27.50
C TYR A 8 7.15 11.32 -28.30
N SER A 9 8.07 10.75 -29.07
CA SER A 9 7.83 9.45 -29.71
C SER A 9 7.69 8.36 -28.63
N SER A 10 6.52 7.73 -28.56
CA SER A 10 6.23 6.62 -27.64
C SER A 10 7.03 5.37 -28.01
N SER A 11 8.27 5.29 -27.53
CA SER A 11 9.10 4.08 -27.57
C SER A 11 8.62 3.08 -26.50
N THR A 12 7.46 2.46 -26.72
CA THR A 12 7.01 1.28 -25.98
C THR A 12 7.92 0.10 -26.35
N ARG A 13 9.03 -0.06 -25.63
CA ARG A 13 9.72 -1.35 -25.57
C ARG A 13 8.82 -2.32 -24.80
N PRO A 14 8.62 -3.57 -25.28
CA PRO A 14 7.93 -4.56 -24.48
C PRO A 14 8.68 -4.78 -23.17
N LEU A 15 7.92 -5.03 -22.10
CA LEU A 15 8.44 -5.36 -20.78
C LEU A 15 9.54 -6.44 -20.90
N SER A 16 10.69 -6.22 -20.26
CA SER A 16 11.58 -7.31 -19.91
C SER A 16 10.84 -8.17 -18.89
N LYS A 17 10.14 -9.20 -19.39
CA LYS A 17 9.13 -9.93 -18.63
C LYS A 17 9.61 -10.32 -17.24
N VAL A 18 8.84 -9.97 -16.24
CA VAL A 18 8.89 -10.66 -14.95
C VAL A 18 7.96 -11.87 -15.10
N GLU A 19 8.47 -12.99 -15.63
CA GLU A 19 7.67 -14.22 -15.77
C GLU A 19 7.39 -14.79 -14.37
N LEU A 20 6.19 -14.52 -13.85
CA LEU A 20 5.76 -14.99 -12.54
C LEU A 20 5.32 -16.46 -12.66
N SER A 21 5.85 -17.31 -11.77
CA SER A 21 5.56 -18.74 -11.80
C SER A 21 4.09 -19.04 -11.44
N PRO A 22 3.32 -19.74 -12.30
CA PRO A 22 2.02 -20.26 -11.91
C PRO A 22 2.18 -21.29 -10.79
N THR A 23 1.41 -21.15 -9.71
CA THR A 23 1.47 -22.07 -8.57
C THR A 23 0.77 -23.39 -8.93
N PRO A 24 1.33 -24.58 -8.63
CA PRO A 24 0.70 -25.84 -9.00
C PRO A 24 -0.65 -26.03 -8.27
N THR A 25 -1.69 -26.37 -9.02
CA THR A 25 -2.95 -26.87 -8.46
C THR A 25 -2.72 -28.24 -7.83
N SER A 26 -3.08 -28.38 -6.55
CA SER A 26 -2.80 -29.58 -5.76
C SER A 26 -3.66 -30.79 -6.15
N HIS A 27 -3.06 -31.83 -6.73
CA HIS A 27 -3.53 -33.22 -6.60
C HIS A 27 -2.43 -34.25 -6.97
N SER A 28 -1.71 -34.76 -5.97
CA SER A 28 -1.24 -36.15 -5.93
C SER A 28 -0.62 -36.45 -4.56
N SER A 29 -1.24 -37.34 -3.81
CA SER A 29 -0.61 -38.03 -2.68
C SER A 29 0.28 -39.15 -3.21
N ASP A 30 1.53 -39.28 -2.74
CA ASP A 30 2.11 -40.61 -2.49
C ASP A 30 3.38 -40.59 -1.61
N SER A 31 3.44 -41.58 -0.72
CA SER A 31 4.60 -42.16 0.00
C SER A 31 5.81 -41.28 0.43
N LEU A 32 5.94 -41.08 1.75
CA LEU A 32 7.20 -40.74 2.43
C LEU A 32 8.08 -41.98 2.65
N PRO A 33 9.40 -41.93 2.39
CA PRO A 33 10.37 -42.83 3.00
C PRO A 33 10.88 -42.26 4.34
N ALA A 34 10.95 -43.10 5.37
CA ALA A 34 11.52 -42.71 6.66
C ALA A 34 13.06 -42.60 6.59
N LEU A 35 13.62 -41.54 7.13
CA LEU A 35 15.07 -41.38 7.32
C LEU A 35 15.41 -41.12 8.79
N SER A 36 16.43 -41.84 9.25
CA SER A 36 16.87 -41.93 10.64
C SER A 36 17.65 -40.71 11.12
N ALA A 37 17.45 -40.34 12.38
CA ALA A 37 18.26 -39.33 13.06
C ALA A 37 19.67 -39.89 13.40
N PRO A 38 20.76 -39.15 13.15
CA PRO A 38 22.08 -39.48 13.67
C PRO A 38 22.27 -38.91 15.08
N SER A 39 22.67 -39.76 16.02
CA SER A 39 23.22 -39.37 17.30
C SER A 39 24.68 -38.93 17.14
N PHE A 40 25.12 -37.91 17.90
CA PHE A 40 26.55 -37.56 18.00
C PHE A 40 27.02 -37.49 19.45
N SER A 41 28.15 -38.14 19.70
CA SER A 41 28.81 -38.30 20.99
C SER A 41 29.91 -37.25 21.20
N LEU A 42 30.19 -36.92 22.46
CA LEU A 42 31.28 -36.03 22.88
C LEU A 42 32.59 -36.80 23.08
N ALA A 43 33.71 -36.21 22.64
CA ALA A 43 35.08 -36.60 23.00
C ALA A 43 35.99 -35.34 23.14
N GLN A 44 37.15 -35.48 23.79
CA GLN A 44 37.80 -34.43 24.59
C GLN A 44 39.05 -33.74 23.99
N SER A 45 39.29 -32.48 24.38
CA SER A 45 40.59 -31.74 24.38
C SER A 45 40.42 -30.35 25.04
N GLU A 46 41.29 -29.80 25.90
CA GLU A 46 42.22 -30.43 26.86
C GLU A 46 42.29 -29.67 28.22
N LYS A 47 43.40 -29.00 28.63
CA LYS A 47 43.59 -28.47 30.01
C LYS A 47 44.22 -27.06 30.16
N THR A 48 43.50 -26.18 30.89
CA THR A 48 43.98 -25.25 31.97
C THR A 48 44.97 -24.09 31.65
N PRO A 49 45.20 -23.06 32.52
CA PRO A 49 44.64 -22.80 33.88
C PRO A 49 44.12 -21.34 34.21
N HIS A 50 43.46 -21.23 35.38
CA HIS A 50 43.30 -20.04 36.26
C HIS A 50 42.39 -18.83 35.87
N PRO A 51 41.84 -18.08 36.86
CA PRO A 51 41.24 -18.55 38.12
C PRO A 51 39.84 -17.95 38.42
N SER A 52 39.21 -18.53 39.44
CA SER A 52 37.88 -18.22 39.99
C SER A 52 37.60 -16.78 40.43
N ASN A 53 36.37 -16.31 40.20
CA ASN A 53 35.42 -16.17 41.32
C ASN A 53 33.94 -16.05 40.88
N ARG A 54 33.07 -16.91 41.42
CA ARG A 54 31.61 -16.84 41.29
C ARG A 54 31.01 -16.01 42.44
N ARG A 55 30.11 -15.07 42.13
CA ARG A 55 28.95 -14.77 43.00
C ARG A 55 27.68 -14.72 42.16
N ARG A 56 26.57 -15.11 42.79
CA ARG A 56 25.27 -15.41 42.16
C ARG A 56 24.54 -14.12 41.79
N TYR A 57 23.85 -14.11 40.65
CA TYR A 57 22.73 -13.20 40.41
C TYR A 57 21.41 -13.94 40.62
N ALA A 58 20.47 -13.28 41.29
CA ALA A 58 19.11 -13.77 41.53
C ALA A 58 18.15 -13.24 40.45
N HIS A 59 17.06 -13.98 40.21
CA HIS A 59 15.98 -13.53 39.32
C HIS A 59 15.17 -12.38 39.93
N PRO A 60 14.62 -11.47 39.12
CA PRO A 60 13.81 -10.35 39.59
C PRO A 60 12.39 -10.76 39.99
N ILE A 61 11.81 -9.97 40.91
CA ILE A 61 10.53 -10.20 41.60
C ILE A 61 9.40 -9.46 40.88
N THR A 62 8.24 -10.09 40.73
CA THR A 62 6.97 -9.44 40.36
C THR A 62 6.20 -8.97 41.61
N PRO A 63 5.53 -7.80 41.58
CA PRO A 63 4.79 -7.28 42.73
C PRO A 63 3.35 -7.81 42.80
N SER A 64 2.90 -8.15 44.01
CA SER A 64 1.49 -8.43 44.34
C SER A 64 0.76 -7.16 44.78
N PRO A 65 -0.57 -7.04 44.56
CA PRO A 65 -1.41 -6.07 45.25
C PRO A 65 -2.06 -6.67 46.52
N THR A 66 -2.17 -5.86 47.57
CA THR A 66 -2.98 -6.16 48.76
C THR A 66 -3.89 -4.99 49.11
N ALA A 67 -5.19 -5.23 49.22
CA ALA A 67 -6.04 -4.72 50.32
C ALA A 67 -7.43 -5.35 50.23
N SER A 68 -7.93 -5.81 51.37
CA SER A 68 -9.25 -6.40 51.55
C SER A 68 -10.35 -5.36 51.72
N ASN A 69 -11.59 -5.70 51.35
CA ASN A 69 -12.73 -5.46 52.23
C ASN A 69 -13.73 -6.62 52.13
N ARG A 70 -14.32 -6.97 53.28
CA ARG A 70 -15.12 -8.19 53.49
C ARG A 70 -16.50 -7.77 54.00
N ILE A 71 -17.56 -8.22 53.35
CA ILE A 71 -18.93 -8.20 53.90
C ILE A 71 -19.54 -9.58 53.60
N ASP A 72 -19.99 -10.26 54.65
CA ASP A 72 -20.67 -11.54 54.55
C ASP A 72 -22.09 -11.37 53.99
N TYR A 73 -22.65 -12.42 53.36
CA TYR A 73 -23.99 -12.90 53.68
C TYR A 73 -24.17 -14.37 53.27
N THR A 74 -25.20 -14.99 53.84
CA THR A 74 -25.32 -16.43 54.14
C THR A 74 -25.91 -17.31 53.03
N ASP A 75 -25.76 -18.63 53.22
CA ASP A 75 -26.42 -19.73 52.52
C ASP A 75 -27.90 -19.49 52.15
N ASN A 76 -28.29 -20.03 50.99
CA ASN A 76 -29.28 -21.12 50.95
C ASN A 76 -29.29 -21.83 49.58
N THR A 77 -29.22 -23.17 49.61
CA THR A 77 -29.67 -24.04 48.51
C THR A 77 -31.05 -24.62 48.89
N PRO A 78 -31.85 -25.18 47.97
CA PRO A 78 -31.64 -26.61 47.69
C PRO A 78 -31.98 -27.13 46.27
N SER A 79 -31.25 -28.19 45.90
CA SER A 79 -31.69 -29.37 45.14
C SER A 79 -32.47 -29.26 43.80
N GLY A 80 -31.91 -29.85 42.76
CA GLY A 80 -32.62 -30.32 41.56
C GLY A 80 -31.76 -31.33 40.79
N ARG A 81 -31.88 -32.64 41.09
CA ARG A 81 -31.06 -33.71 40.50
C ARG A 81 -31.97 -34.71 39.76
N VAL A 82 -31.95 -34.73 38.41
CA VAL A 82 -32.46 -35.87 37.61
C VAL A 82 -31.61 -36.11 36.35
N SER A 83 -31.10 -37.33 36.25
CA SER A 83 -30.69 -38.04 35.02
C SER A 83 -30.93 -39.54 35.30
N PRO A 84 -30.85 -40.47 34.33
CA PRO A 84 -30.83 -40.35 32.87
C PRO A 84 -31.92 -41.22 32.18
N SER A 85 -31.97 -41.24 30.85
CA SER A 85 -32.49 -42.40 30.09
C SER A 85 -31.76 -42.54 28.74
N SER A 86 -31.83 -43.72 28.12
CA SER A 86 -30.87 -44.21 27.12
C SER A 86 -31.52 -44.98 25.96
N SER A 87 -30.73 -45.25 24.90
CA SER A 87 -31.06 -46.06 23.69
C SER A 87 -32.08 -45.39 22.73
N SER A 88 -32.20 -45.70 21.43
CA SER A 88 -31.60 -46.73 20.54
C SER A 88 -31.66 -46.25 19.05
N SER A 89 -31.22 -46.93 17.97
CA SER A 89 -30.01 -47.73 17.70
C SER A 89 -30.00 -48.22 16.21
N SER A 90 -29.05 -47.84 15.34
CA SER A 90 -28.92 -48.47 14.00
C SER A 90 -27.58 -48.25 13.28
N THR A 91 -27.04 -49.31 12.69
CA THR A 91 -25.81 -49.36 11.86
C THR A 91 -26.05 -50.16 10.57
N HIS A 92 -25.14 -49.99 9.59
CA HIS A 92 -24.95 -50.76 8.35
C HIS A 92 -25.89 -50.47 7.16
N PRO A 93 -25.50 -50.84 5.90
CA PRO A 93 -24.16 -51.21 5.39
C PRO A 93 -23.71 -50.40 4.15
N LEU A 94 -22.43 -50.52 3.79
CA LEU A 94 -21.92 -50.16 2.46
C LEU A 94 -22.25 -51.26 1.44
N SER A 95 -22.78 -50.87 0.28
CA SER A 95 -23.01 -51.76 -0.87
C SER A 95 -21.91 -51.58 -1.93
N ALA A 96 -21.22 -52.66 -2.29
CA ALA A 96 -20.38 -52.70 -3.48
C ALA A 96 -21.16 -53.27 -4.66
N PHE A 97 -21.03 -52.66 -5.84
CA PHE A 97 -21.28 -53.33 -7.12
C PHE A 97 -20.27 -52.83 -8.17
N SER A 98 -19.90 -53.73 -9.08
CA SER A 98 -18.80 -53.59 -10.02
C SER A 98 -19.28 -53.24 -11.43
N THR A 99 -18.38 -52.66 -12.23
CA THR A 99 -18.29 -52.65 -13.71
C THR A 99 -17.16 -51.67 -14.06
N SER A 100 -16.33 -51.78 -15.10
CA SER A 100 -15.81 -52.83 -15.99
C SER A 100 -15.08 -52.05 -17.12
N SER A 101 -14.12 -52.66 -17.82
CA SER A 101 -13.28 -52.07 -18.90
C SER A 101 -12.31 -50.95 -18.45
N SER A 102 -10.99 -51.01 -18.62
CA SER A 102 -10.07 -51.56 -19.62
C SER A 102 -9.70 -50.61 -20.78
N SER A 103 -8.49 -50.04 -20.67
CA SER A 103 -7.53 -49.78 -21.76
C SER A 103 -7.96 -48.95 -22.99
N SER A 104 -7.49 -47.70 -23.06
CA SER A 104 -6.83 -47.19 -24.28
C SER A 104 -5.88 -46.03 -23.98
N LEU A 105 -4.56 -46.28 -24.07
CA LEU A 105 -3.53 -45.22 -24.13
C LEU A 105 -2.26 -45.75 -24.80
N SER A 106 -2.44 -46.30 -26.00
CA SER A 106 -1.37 -46.84 -26.85
C SER A 106 -1.62 -46.56 -28.33
N SER A 107 -1.95 -45.31 -28.68
CA SER A 107 -2.08 -44.88 -30.07
C SER A 107 -1.84 -43.38 -30.24
N LEU A 108 -0.57 -42.98 -30.35
CA LEU A 108 -0.13 -41.74 -31.03
C LEU A 108 1.39 -41.76 -31.29
N LYS A 109 1.87 -42.89 -31.82
CA LYS A 109 3.16 -43.00 -32.51
C LYS A 109 2.86 -43.33 -33.97
N GLY A 110 2.97 -42.34 -34.85
CA GLY A 110 2.85 -42.54 -36.29
C GLY A 110 2.10 -41.46 -37.03
N TRP A 111 2.73 -40.30 -37.23
CA TRP A 111 2.74 -39.53 -38.49
C TRP A 111 3.61 -38.28 -38.36
N LEU A 112 4.91 -38.43 -38.62
CA LEU A 112 5.81 -37.33 -38.98
C LEU A 112 6.75 -37.85 -40.08
N PRO A 113 6.59 -37.44 -41.35
CA PRO A 113 7.58 -37.75 -42.37
C PRO A 113 8.86 -36.96 -42.09
N SER A 114 9.95 -37.68 -41.83
CA SER A 114 11.29 -37.11 -41.64
C SER A 114 11.83 -36.55 -42.96
N SER A 115 11.50 -35.29 -43.24
CA SER A 115 11.93 -34.56 -44.45
C SER A 115 12.21 -33.10 -44.14
N ILE A 116 13.23 -32.86 -43.30
CA ILE A 116 13.83 -31.53 -43.18
C ILE A 116 14.42 -31.15 -44.55
N MET A 117 13.89 -30.08 -45.15
CA MET A 117 14.45 -29.50 -46.38
C MET A 117 15.92 -29.11 -46.16
N ARG A 118 16.86 -29.90 -46.68
CA ARG A 118 18.26 -29.49 -46.76
C ARG A 118 18.39 -28.37 -47.79
N VAL A 119 18.70 -27.16 -47.32
CA VAL A 119 18.98 -26.02 -48.19
C VAL A 119 20.28 -26.26 -48.97
N SER A 120 20.13 -26.64 -50.24
CA SER A 120 21.24 -26.68 -51.19
C SER A 120 21.75 -25.28 -51.51
N ARG A 121 23.06 -25.14 -51.77
CA ARG A 121 23.68 -23.89 -52.26
C ARG A 121 22.98 -23.31 -53.49
N ASN A 122 22.40 -24.16 -54.34
CA ASN A 122 21.68 -23.71 -55.54
C ASN A 122 20.29 -23.12 -55.23
N ASN A 123 19.68 -23.50 -54.10
CA ASN A 123 18.33 -23.06 -53.71
C ASN A 123 18.36 -21.95 -52.65
N ALA A 124 19.48 -21.76 -51.94
CA ALA A 124 19.65 -20.71 -50.94
C ALA A 124 19.33 -19.30 -51.48
N LYS A 125 19.69 -19.02 -52.74
CA LYS A 125 19.40 -17.72 -53.39
C LYS A 125 17.90 -17.52 -53.65
N LEU A 126 17.16 -18.60 -53.94
CA LEU A 126 15.71 -18.56 -54.12
C LEU A 126 15.00 -18.34 -52.78
N TYR A 127 15.39 -19.05 -51.72
CA TYR A 127 14.82 -18.87 -50.38
C TYR A 127 15.15 -17.49 -49.79
N LEU A 128 16.35 -16.96 -50.03
CA LEU A 128 16.72 -15.60 -49.62
C LEU A 128 15.88 -14.55 -50.34
N ASN A 129 15.70 -14.68 -51.67
CA ASN A 129 14.86 -13.75 -52.44
C ASN A 129 13.38 -13.81 -52.00
N LEU A 130 12.84 -15.01 -51.74
CA LEU A 130 11.49 -15.19 -51.21
C LEU A 130 11.34 -14.60 -49.80
N SER A 131 12.33 -14.78 -48.93
CA SER A 131 12.34 -14.21 -47.59
C SER A 131 12.42 -12.69 -47.61
N ILE A 132 13.25 -12.10 -48.48
CA ILE A 132 13.34 -10.64 -48.67
C ILE A 132 12.02 -10.09 -49.22
N ALA A 133 11.41 -10.75 -50.22
CA ALA A 133 10.11 -10.34 -50.74
C ALA A 133 9.01 -10.41 -49.67
N LEU A 134 8.96 -11.48 -48.88
CA LEU A 134 7.98 -11.63 -47.80
C LEU A 134 8.14 -10.54 -46.72
N ASN A 135 9.38 -10.25 -46.29
CA ASN A 135 9.64 -9.20 -45.30
C ASN A 135 9.35 -7.79 -45.85
N LEU A 136 9.60 -7.53 -47.14
CA LEU A 136 9.19 -6.28 -47.79
C LEU A 136 7.67 -6.12 -47.84
N ILE A 137 6.92 -7.19 -48.14
CA ILE A 137 5.46 -7.18 -48.11
C ILE A 137 4.94 -6.91 -46.70
N VAL A 138 5.51 -7.56 -45.68
CA VAL A 138 5.15 -7.33 -44.27
C VAL A 138 5.44 -5.88 -43.84
N LEU A 139 6.59 -5.32 -44.23
CA LEU A 139 6.91 -3.91 -43.97
C LEU A 139 5.97 -2.94 -44.71
N ILE A 140 5.59 -3.24 -45.94
CA ILE A 140 4.60 -2.45 -46.71
C ILE A 140 3.24 -2.49 -46.01
N VAL A 141 2.76 -3.65 -45.57
CA VAL A 141 1.47 -3.81 -44.88
C VAL A 141 1.47 -3.12 -43.50
N LEU A 142 2.59 -3.13 -42.77
CA LEU A 142 2.67 -2.53 -41.43
C LEU A 142 2.92 -1.01 -41.42
N PHE A 143 3.55 -0.44 -42.46
CA PHE A 143 4.04 0.96 -42.43
C PHE A 143 3.56 1.87 -43.57
N LEU A 144 2.79 1.38 -44.55
CA LEU A 144 2.11 2.23 -45.55
C LEU A 144 0.61 2.34 -45.26
N PRO A 145 0.01 3.54 -45.38
CA PRO A 145 -1.45 3.69 -45.34
C PRO A 145 -2.13 2.79 -46.38
N SER A 146 -3.19 2.10 -45.99
CA SER A 146 -3.83 1.02 -46.77
C SER A 146 -4.13 1.38 -48.24
N GLN A 147 -4.54 2.61 -48.52
CA GLN A 147 -4.78 3.10 -49.87
C GLN A 147 -3.52 3.13 -50.76
N LYS A 148 -2.36 3.52 -50.23
CA LYS A 148 -1.09 3.49 -50.99
C LYS A 148 -0.54 2.08 -51.20
N ALA A 149 -0.86 1.14 -50.30
CA ALA A 149 -0.52 -0.26 -50.48
C ALA A 149 -1.38 -0.91 -51.58
N HIS A 150 -2.65 -0.53 -51.66
CA HIS A 150 -3.59 -0.98 -52.71
C HIS A 150 -3.11 -0.57 -54.11
N ASP A 151 -2.81 0.71 -54.32
CA ASP A 151 -2.35 1.25 -55.60
C ASP A 151 -1.03 0.62 -56.09
N LEU A 152 -0.19 0.12 -55.17
CA LEU A 152 1.13 -0.42 -55.47
C LEU A 152 1.10 -1.90 -55.91
N ILE A 153 0.18 -2.71 -55.37
CA ILE A 153 0.10 -4.15 -55.68
C ILE A 153 -1.05 -4.52 -56.63
N GLY A 154 -2.01 -3.62 -56.80
CA GLY A 154 -3.12 -3.76 -57.74
C GLY A 154 -4.23 -4.74 -57.31
N ASP A 155 -5.43 -4.51 -57.85
CA ASP A 155 -6.68 -5.14 -57.44
C ASP A 155 -6.60 -6.68 -57.31
N SER A 156 -5.95 -7.34 -58.28
CA SER A 156 -5.86 -8.81 -58.32
C SER A 156 -4.94 -9.41 -57.25
N ALA A 157 -3.95 -8.68 -56.75
CA ALA A 157 -3.12 -9.13 -55.63
C ALA A 157 -3.77 -8.76 -54.29
N TRP A 158 -4.37 -7.56 -54.22
CA TRP A 158 -5.08 -7.08 -53.05
C TRP A 158 -6.26 -7.97 -52.64
N ALA A 159 -7.04 -8.45 -53.62
CA ALA A 159 -8.14 -9.40 -53.38
C ALA A 159 -7.66 -10.68 -52.68
N LYS A 160 -6.46 -11.19 -53.02
CA LYS A 160 -5.88 -12.38 -52.38
C LYS A 160 -5.29 -12.10 -50.99
N VAL A 161 -4.83 -10.87 -50.74
CA VAL A 161 -4.41 -10.45 -49.39
C VAL A 161 -5.62 -10.38 -48.45
N GLN A 162 -6.77 -9.91 -48.94
CA GLN A 162 -8.03 -9.93 -48.18
C GLN A 162 -8.58 -11.35 -47.94
N GLU A 163 -8.36 -12.29 -48.87
CA GLU A 163 -8.77 -13.69 -48.73
C GLU A 163 -8.05 -14.43 -47.57
N TYR A 164 -6.86 -13.96 -47.21
CA TYR A 164 -6.07 -14.48 -46.07
C TYR A 164 -6.21 -13.63 -44.78
N ASP A 165 -7.11 -12.64 -44.73
CA ASP A 165 -7.19 -11.69 -43.61
C ASP A 165 -7.60 -12.36 -42.27
N TRP A 166 -6.60 -12.54 -41.40
CA TRP A 166 -6.71 -13.11 -40.06
C TRP A 166 -7.16 -12.09 -39.00
N LEU A 167 -7.53 -10.86 -39.42
CA LEU A 167 -7.91 -9.75 -38.54
C LEU A 167 -9.36 -9.26 -38.74
N ARG A 168 -10.23 -10.04 -39.39
CA ARG A 168 -11.69 -9.79 -39.39
C ARG A 168 -12.44 -10.43 -38.21
N GLY A 169 -12.12 -9.94 -37.02
CA GLY A 169 -13.09 -9.92 -35.93
C GLY A 169 -14.14 -8.83 -36.17
N THR A 170 -15.42 -9.22 -36.15
CA THR A 170 -16.64 -8.37 -36.10
C THR A 170 -17.16 -7.73 -37.41
N GLY A 171 -18.47 -7.95 -37.66
CA GLY A 171 -19.36 -6.97 -38.31
C GLY A 171 -19.98 -7.31 -39.67
N GLY A 172 -21.12 -8.01 -39.74
CA GLY A 172 -21.90 -8.06 -41.00
C GLY A 172 -22.98 -9.15 -41.19
N VAL A 173 -24.06 -9.14 -40.39
CA VAL A 173 -25.43 -9.65 -40.69
C VAL A 173 -25.58 -10.94 -41.53
N GLY A 174 -25.95 -12.05 -40.87
CA GLY A 174 -26.47 -13.26 -41.52
C GLY A 174 -26.99 -14.25 -40.48
N GLY A 175 -28.25 -14.67 -40.58
CA GLY A 175 -28.94 -15.38 -39.49
C GLY A 175 -28.39 -16.78 -39.18
N GLY A 176 -27.99 -16.98 -37.92
CA GLY A 176 -27.70 -18.28 -37.33
C GLY A 176 -27.66 -18.13 -35.82
N GLN A 177 -28.37 -18.98 -35.08
CA GLN A 177 -28.37 -18.96 -33.62
C GLN A 177 -27.01 -19.44 -33.07
N ALA A 178 -26.05 -18.51 -33.03
CA ALA A 178 -24.89 -18.68 -32.18
C ALA A 178 -25.39 -18.78 -30.74
N VAL A 179 -25.11 -19.91 -30.09
CA VAL A 179 -25.32 -20.07 -28.66
C VAL A 179 -24.43 -19.05 -27.97
N LEU A 180 -25.02 -17.95 -27.54
CA LEU A 180 -24.44 -17.04 -26.56
C LEU A 180 -24.34 -17.84 -25.25
N GLU A 181 -23.27 -18.62 -25.11
CA GLU A 181 -22.81 -19.00 -23.78
C GLU A 181 -22.59 -17.72 -23.02
N ASN A 182 -23.49 -17.49 -22.06
CA ASN A 182 -23.58 -16.31 -21.25
C ASN A 182 -22.41 -16.33 -20.25
N ARG A 183 -21.20 -16.12 -20.77
CA ARG A 183 -19.95 -16.00 -20.02
C ARG A 183 -20.07 -14.70 -19.25
N ARG A 184 -20.68 -14.80 -18.07
CA ARG A 184 -20.79 -13.71 -17.10
C ARG A 184 -19.37 -13.23 -16.82
N VAL A 185 -18.96 -12.15 -17.48
CA VAL A 185 -17.69 -11.50 -17.19
C VAL A 185 -17.74 -11.12 -15.71
N GLY A 186 -16.86 -11.74 -14.93
CA GLY A 186 -16.68 -11.42 -13.53
C GLY A 186 -16.13 -10.01 -13.37
N CYS A 187 -16.28 -9.48 -12.16
CA CYS A 187 -15.64 -8.22 -11.79
C CYS A 187 -14.37 -8.49 -10.97
N SER A 188 -13.62 -9.56 -11.28
CA SER A 188 -12.30 -9.74 -10.70
C SER A 188 -11.29 -8.83 -11.39
N LEU A 189 -10.19 -8.50 -10.68
CA LEU A 189 -9.10 -7.68 -11.22
C LEU A 189 -8.53 -8.27 -12.53
N CYS A 190 -8.58 -9.59 -12.70
CA CYS A 190 -8.10 -10.27 -13.89
C CYS A 190 -9.00 -10.05 -15.13
N GLU A 191 -10.30 -9.86 -14.91
CA GLU A 191 -11.30 -9.74 -15.98
C GLU A 191 -11.44 -8.29 -16.46
N VAL A 192 -11.20 -7.33 -15.56
CA VAL A 192 -11.18 -5.89 -15.89
C VAL A 192 -9.82 -5.40 -16.40
N ASP A 193 -8.71 -6.01 -15.96
CA ASP A 193 -7.36 -5.76 -16.51
C ASP A 193 -6.71 -7.09 -16.95
N PRO A 194 -6.96 -7.53 -18.20
CA PRO A 194 -6.36 -8.75 -18.75
C PRO A 194 -4.84 -8.67 -18.91
N GLU A 195 -4.26 -7.49 -19.11
CA GLU A 195 -2.80 -7.32 -19.26
C GLU A 195 -2.10 -7.54 -17.90
N LEU A 196 -2.63 -6.92 -16.83
CA LEU A 196 -2.16 -7.18 -15.48
C LEU A 196 -2.44 -8.62 -15.05
N CYS A 197 -3.47 -9.27 -15.60
CA CYS A 197 -3.67 -10.71 -15.38
C CYS A 197 -2.63 -11.58 -16.08
N VAL A 198 -2.13 -11.20 -17.26
CA VAL A 198 -0.99 -11.88 -17.90
C VAL A 198 0.28 -11.70 -17.07
N ASP A 199 0.52 -10.50 -16.54
CA ASP A 199 1.69 -10.22 -15.69
C ASP A 199 1.62 -10.94 -14.34
N MET A 200 0.50 -10.85 -13.62
CA MET A 200 0.39 -11.33 -12.25
C MET A 200 -0.19 -12.74 -12.09
N GLY A 201 -1.14 -13.11 -12.95
CA GLY A 201 -2.03 -14.25 -12.76
C GLY A 201 -3.12 -14.02 -11.71
N GLU A 202 -4.29 -14.61 -11.94
CA GLU A 202 -5.49 -14.41 -11.12
C GLU A 202 -5.26 -14.65 -9.61
N THR A 203 -4.55 -15.72 -9.25
CA THR A 203 -4.24 -16.07 -7.86
C THR A 203 -3.47 -14.96 -7.13
N ASN A 204 -2.57 -14.25 -7.82
CA ASN A 204 -1.79 -13.17 -7.22
C ASN A 204 -2.60 -11.87 -7.16
N LEU A 205 -3.44 -11.58 -8.16
CA LEU A 205 -4.39 -10.47 -8.08
C LEU A 205 -5.40 -10.64 -6.94
N ARG A 206 -5.88 -11.87 -6.70
CA ARG A 206 -6.70 -12.18 -5.52
C ARG A 206 -5.94 -11.95 -4.20
N LYS A 207 -4.65 -12.33 -4.12
CA LYS A 207 -3.80 -12.04 -2.94
C LYS A 207 -3.51 -10.55 -2.75
N ALA A 208 -3.51 -9.77 -3.83
CA ALA A 208 -3.27 -8.32 -3.79
C ALA A 208 -4.40 -7.58 -3.05
N VAL A 209 -5.63 -8.11 -3.06
CA VAL A 209 -6.74 -7.60 -2.23
C VAL A 209 -6.58 -8.15 -0.81
N GLY A 210 -5.95 -7.37 0.07
CA GLY A 210 -5.76 -7.74 1.49
C GLY A 210 -7.05 -7.69 2.29
N TYR A 211 -7.91 -6.71 2.00
CA TYR A 211 -9.29 -6.63 2.49
C TYR A 211 -10.11 -5.77 1.51
N SER A 212 -11.34 -6.18 1.20
CA SER A 212 -12.17 -5.45 0.23
C SER A 212 -13.12 -4.45 0.90
N GLY A 213 -13.78 -4.82 1.99
CA GLY A 213 -14.91 -4.07 2.53
C GLY A 213 -16.12 -3.97 1.58
N SER A 214 -17.14 -3.19 1.95
CA SER A 214 -18.34 -2.96 1.14
C SER A 214 -18.06 -2.17 -0.15
N ASN A 215 -17.02 -1.33 -0.11
CA ASN A 215 -16.70 -0.29 -1.11
C ASN A 215 -17.77 0.80 -1.28
N ASN A 216 -18.76 0.93 -0.42
CA ASN A 216 -19.87 1.88 -0.64
C ASN A 216 -19.40 3.34 -0.77
N ARG A 217 -18.45 3.80 0.06
CA ARG A 217 -17.84 5.13 -0.10
C ARG A 217 -17.11 5.29 -1.44
N LEU A 218 -16.32 4.30 -1.86
CA LEU A 218 -15.63 4.32 -3.16
C LEU A 218 -16.62 4.35 -4.33
N ARG A 219 -17.65 3.51 -4.31
CA ARG A 219 -18.70 3.47 -5.34
C ARG A 219 -19.49 4.77 -5.43
N ARG A 220 -19.72 5.47 -4.32
CA ARG A 220 -20.35 6.82 -4.34
C ARG A 220 -19.48 7.86 -5.03
N VAL A 221 -18.17 7.84 -4.77
CA VAL A 221 -17.21 8.74 -5.40
C VAL A 221 -17.11 8.44 -6.90
N LEU A 222 -17.07 7.16 -7.28
CA LEU A 222 -17.13 6.73 -8.68
C LEU A 222 -18.47 7.10 -9.36
N ALA A 223 -19.60 6.99 -8.67
CA ALA A 223 -20.90 7.42 -9.19
C ALA A 223 -20.98 8.95 -9.37
N LYS A 224 -20.30 9.71 -8.52
CA LYS A 224 -20.10 11.15 -8.70
C LYS A 224 -19.26 11.45 -9.95
N MET A 225 -18.14 10.74 -10.13
CA MET A 225 -17.29 10.89 -11.32
C MET A 225 -18.03 10.50 -12.62
N ARG A 226 -18.85 9.43 -12.60
CA ARG A 226 -19.73 9.03 -13.72
C ARG A 226 -20.75 10.10 -14.13
N ARG A 227 -21.12 11.04 -13.24
CA ARG A 227 -21.97 12.19 -13.56
C ARG A 227 -21.21 13.39 -14.16
N GLY A 228 -19.89 13.28 -14.33
CA GLY A 228 -19.05 14.37 -14.83
C GLY A 228 -18.78 15.48 -13.79
N GLU A 229 -19.06 15.23 -12.51
CA GLU A 229 -18.69 16.17 -11.45
C GLU A 229 -17.17 16.19 -11.24
N PRO A 230 -16.54 17.36 -11.07
CA PRO A 230 -15.11 17.46 -10.82
C PRO A 230 -14.74 16.80 -9.48
N PHE A 231 -13.61 16.08 -9.50
CA PHE A 231 -13.16 15.31 -8.34
C PHE A 231 -11.75 15.70 -7.88
N THR A 232 -11.46 15.39 -6.62
CA THR A 232 -10.19 15.65 -5.94
C THR A 232 -9.64 14.37 -5.34
N VAL A 233 -8.47 13.95 -5.79
CA VAL A 233 -7.68 12.84 -5.21
C VAL A 233 -6.56 13.42 -4.35
N GLY A 234 -6.56 13.07 -3.07
CA GLY A 234 -5.51 13.38 -2.12
C GLY A 234 -4.64 12.15 -1.82
N VAL A 235 -3.35 12.36 -1.54
CA VAL A 235 -2.44 11.31 -1.07
C VAL A 235 -1.94 11.66 0.33
N ILE A 236 -2.00 10.71 1.25
CA ILE A 236 -1.35 10.78 2.56
C ILE A 236 -0.36 9.63 2.65
N GLY A 237 0.94 9.91 2.74
CA GLY A 237 1.91 8.83 2.72
C GLY A 237 3.37 9.17 2.96
N GLY A 238 4.19 8.14 2.88
CA GLY A 238 5.62 8.16 3.17
C GLY A 238 6.51 8.64 2.02
N SER A 239 7.79 8.24 2.07
CA SER A 239 8.77 8.56 1.02
C SER A 239 8.45 7.84 -0.30
N VAL A 240 7.94 6.61 -0.23
CA VAL A 240 7.47 5.88 -1.41
C VAL A 240 6.35 6.68 -2.08
N SER A 241 5.24 6.97 -1.39
CA SER A 241 4.17 7.85 -1.92
C SER A 241 4.63 9.16 -2.55
N LYS A 242 5.65 9.81 -1.97
CA LYS A 242 6.24 11.05 -2.50
C LYS A 242 7.02 10.86 -3.82
N GLY A 243 7.37 9.62 -4.17
CA GLY A 243 8.06 9.25 -5.41
C GLY A 243 9.53 8.85 -5.22
N HIS A 244 9.95 8.52 -4.00
CA HIS A 244 11.30 8.04 -3.74
C HIS A 244 11.54 6.69 -4.41
N GLY A 245 12.56 6.62 -5.28
CA GLY A 245 12.90 5.42 -6.07
C GLY A 245 12.46 5.48 -7.54
N LEU A 246 11.88 6.60 -7.98
CA LEU A 246 11.49 6.86 -9.38
C LEU A 246 12.60 7.42 -10.27
N ASP A 247 13.83 7.52 -9.77
CA ASP A 247 15.04 7.93 -10.51
C ASP A 247 14.96 9.32 -11.21
N ALA A 248 14.15 10.26 -10.71
CA ALA A 248 14.09 11.61 -11.27
C ALA A 248 15.37 12.42 -10.96
N GLU A 249 15.79 13.29 -11.88
CA GLU A 249 17.04 14.06 -11.80
C GLU A 249 17.08 15.01 -10.58
N ASP A 250 15.91 15.44 -10.10
CA ASP A 250 15.70 16.35 -8.97
C ASP A 250 15.38 15.64 -7.63
N GLY A 251 15.12 14.33 -7.64
CA GLY A 251 14.90 13.50 -6.45
C GLY A 251 13.52 12.84 -6.38
N ASP A 252 12.78 13.09 -5.28
CA ASP A 252 11.43 12.56 -5.10
C ASP A 252 10.46 13.33 -6.01
N ASN A 253 9.93 12.68 -7.06
CA ASN A 253 8.97 13.31 -7.96
C ASN A 253 7.53 12.82 -7.69
N PRO A 254 6.68 13.63 -7.03
CA PRO A 254 5.33 13.20 -6.62
C PRO A 254 4.30 13.23 -7.74
N HIS A 255 4.61 13.81 -8.90
CA HIS A 255 3.67 14.09 -9.99
C HIS A 255 3.99 13.38 -11.30
N THR A 256 5.13 12.69 -11.40
CA THR A 256 5.48 11.88 -12.58
C THR A 256 4.45 10.77 -12.83
N PRO A 257 4.07 10.47 -14.08
CA PRO A 257 3.14 9.39 -14.42
C PRO A 257 3.58 7.99 -13.95
N LYS A 258 4.83 7.82 -13.49
CA LYS A 258 5.31 6.57 -12.89
C LYS A 258 5.03 6.44 -11.38
N ASN A 259 4.57 7.48 -10.70
CA ASN A 259 4.27 7.40 -9.27
C ASN A 259 2.99 6.58 -9.04
N LEU A 260 3.02 5.62 -8.11
CA LEU A 260 1.90 4.71 -7.84
C LEU A 260 0.56 5.43 -7.64
N ASN A 261 0.57 6.58 -6.96
CA ASN A 261 -0.63 7.37 -6.69
C ASN A 261 -1.07 8.18 -7.91
N ARG A 262 -0.10 8.62 -8.73
CA ARG A 262 -0.36 9.38 -9.96
C ARG A 262 -0.99 8.49 -11.03
N ILE A 263 -0.56 7.23 -11.14
CA ILE A 263 -1.15 6.22 -12.04
C ILE A 263 -2.65 6.06 -11.75
N VAL A 264 -3.02 5.89 -10.48
CA VAL A 264 -4.44 5.79 -10.05
C VAL A 264 -5.23 7.04 -10.41
N PHE A 265 -4.66 8.24 -10.24
CA PHE A 265 -5.32 9.50 -10.65
C PHE A 265 -5.45 9.63 -12.17
N ASP A 266 -4.40 9.34 -12.93
CA ASP A 266 -4.41 9.46 -14.40
C ASP A 266 -5.38 8.45 -15.03
N HIS A 267 -5.51 7.26 -14.44
CA HIS A 267 -6.55 6.28 -14.78
C HIS A 267 -7.96 6.84 -14.55
N LEU A 268 -8.26 7.32 -13.34
CA LEU A 268 -9.55 7.96 -13.02
C LEU A 268 -9.85 9.16 -13.93
N ASN A 269 -8.85 9.98 -14.26
CA ASN A 269 -9.01 11.11 -15.15
C ASN A 269 -9.19 10.70 -16.63
N THR A 270 -8.71 9.52 -17.02
CA THR A 270 -8.95 8.94 -18.36
C THR A 270 -10.38 8.40 -18.47
N LEU A 271 -10.90 7.77 -17.42
CA LEU A 271 -12.29 7.31 -17.34
C LEU A 271 -13.29 8.46 -17.21
N PHE A 272 -12.95 9.49 -16.43
CA PHE A 272 -13.84 10.60 -16.05
C PHE A 272 -13.18 11.97 -16.31
N PRO A 273 -12.87 12.33 -17.57
CA PRO A 273 -12.17 13.56 -17.89
C PRO A 273 -13.03 14.80 -17.61
N SER A 274 -12.48 15.77 -16.90
CA SER A 274 -13.09 17.11 -16.79
C SER A 274 -12.86 17.91 -18.08
N PRO A 275 -13.88 18.60 -18.62
CA PRO A 275 -13.72 19.50 -19.77
C PRO A 275 -12.83 20.72 -19.47
N ASN A 276 -12.65 21.08 -18.20
CA ASN A 276 -11.79 22.18 -17.76
C ASN A 276 -10.34 21.74 -17.49
N GLY A 277 -10.04 20.44 -17.66
CA GLY A 277 -8.72 19.85 -17.48
C GLY A 277 -8.40 19.50 -16.02
N ILE A 278 -7.10 19.40 -15.74
CA ILE A 278 -6.56 18.97 -14.43
C ILE A 278 -5.83 20.10 -13.71
N VAL A 279 -5.69 19.96 -12.39
CA VAL A 279 -4.76 20.74 -11.56
C VAL A 279 -4.01 19.86 -10.56
N THR A 280 -2.78 20.24 -10.22
CA THR A 280 -1.95 19.52 -9.25
C THR A 280 -1.61 20.39 -8.04
N GLY A 281 -1.54 19.80 -6.85
CA GLY A 281 -1.06 20.46 -5.62
C GLY A 281 -2.08 21.35 -4.89
N LYS A 282 -3.26 21.59 -5.48
CA LYS A 282 -4.41 22.26 -4.85
C LYS A 282 -5.72 21.67 -5.37
N SER A 283 -6.85 21.93 -4.70
CA SER A 283 -8.17 21.70 -5.30
C SER A 283 -8.43 22.70 -6.41
N GLY A 284 -9.04 22.21 -7.49
CA GLY A 284 -9.56 23.00 -8.62
C GLY A 284 -11.05 22.77 -8.85
N LYS A 285 -11.79 22.25 -7.87
CA LYS A 285 -13.25 22.00 -8.00
C LYS A 285 -14.04 23.26 -8.34
N ASP A 286 -13.70 24.39 -7.74
CA ASP A 286 -14.31 25.70 -8.06
C ASP A 286 -14.00 26.16 -9.49
N GLU A 287 -12.88 25.68 -10.07
CA GLU A 287 -12.52 25.86 -11.48
C GLU A 287 -13.14 24.77 -12.40
N GLY A 288 -13.93 23.85 -11.84
CA GLY A 288 -14.49 22.68 -12.53
C GLY A 288 -13.46 21.60 -12.91
N LYS A 289 -12.26 21.61 -12.32
CA LYS A 289 -11.13 20.75 -12.70
C LYS A 289 -11.00 19.49 -11.84
N ASN A 290 -10.50 18.42 -12.45
CA ASN A 290 -10.04 17.24 -11.71
C ASN A 290 -8.70 17.57 -11.02
N SER A 291 -8.53 17.14 -9.77
CA SER A 291 -7.45 17.63 -8.91
C SER A 291 -6.62 16.48 -8.31
N PHE A 292 -5.30 16.59 -8.38
CA PHE A 292 -4.36 15.63 -7.77
C PHE A 292 -3.43 16.32 -6.77
N ILE A 293 -3.56 16.00 -5.48
CA ILE A 293 -2.74 16.57 -4.40
C ILE A 293 -1.96 15.45 -3.73
N ASN A 294 -0.66 15.37 -4.04
CA ASN A 294 0.23 14.44 -3.36
C ASN A 294 0.78 15.09 -2.08
N GLY A 295 0.11 14.86 -0.96
CA GLY A 295 0.45 15.35 0.38
C GLY A 295 1.43 14.44 1.14
N ALA A 296 2.19 13.59 0.45
CA ALA A 296 3.11 12.67 1.09
C ALA A 296 4.40 13.35 1.58
N GLN A 297 4.88 12.97 2.77
CA GLN A 297 6.09 13.53 3.37
C GLN A 297 7.03 12.43 3.87
N GLY A 298 8.20 12.36 3.25
CA GLY A 298 9.16 11.28 3.46
C GLY A 298 9.70 11.22 4.90
N GLY A 299 9.46 10.09 5.58
CA GLY A 299 9.90 9.85 6.96
C GLY A 299 8.89 10.26 8.04
N MET A 300 7.63 10.52 7.67
CA MET A 300 6.52 10.76 8.61
C MET A 300 5.60 9.52 8.68
N GLY A 301 5.15 9.14 9.88
CA GLY A 301 4.19 8.05 10.10
C GLY A 301 2.77 8.55 10.37
N THR A 302 1.90 7.64 10.79
CA THR A 302 0.54 8.00 11.24
C THR A 302 0.54 8.83 12.52
N ASP A 303 1.59 8.73 13.34
CA ASP A 303 1.81 9.57 14.53
C ASP A 303 2.02 11.06 14.20
N TYR A 304 2.35 11.39 12.95
CA TYR A 304 2.27 12.74 12.40
C TYR A 304 0.92 12.98 11.67
N PHE A 305 0.59 12.14 10.69
CA PHE A 305 -0.53 12.42 9.79
C PHE A 305 -1.90 12.40 10.49
N SER A 306 -2.09 11.63 11.56
CA SER A 306 -3.34 11.60 12.33
C SER A 306 -3.78 12.97 12.86
N LEU A 307 -2.83 13.88 13.11
CA LEU A 307 -3.11 15.25 13.53
C LEU A 307 -2.74 16.31 12.48
N CYS A 308 -1.94 15.96 11.46
CA CYS A 308 -1.46 16.90 10.45
C CYS A 308 -2.04 16.71 9.04
N PHE A 309 -2.88 15.70 8.75
CA PHE A 309 -3.38 15.45 7.38
C PHE A 309 -4.06 16.68 6.75
N ASN A 310 -4.77 17.48 7.56
CA ASN A 310 -5.42 18.72 7.15
C ASN A 310 -4.46 19.81 6.66
N GLU A 311 -3.14 19.69 6.88
CA GLU A 311 -2.15 20.58 6.25
C GLU A 311 -1.79 20.12 4.82
N HIS A 312 -1.90 18.82 4.53
CA HIS A 312 -1.36 18.16 3.34
C HIS A 312 -2.37 17.92 2.23
N ILE A 313 -3.66 17.75 2.56
CA ILE A 313 -4.77 17.62 1.60
C ILE A 313 -5.86 18.67 1.90
N PRO A 314 -6.73 19.00 0.93
CA PRO A 314 -7.87 19.88 1.18
C PRO A 314 -9.07 19.12 1.80
N GLU A 315 -9.90 19.83 2.56
CA GLU A 315 -11.11 19.26 3.19
C GLU A 315 -12.17 18.79 2.17
N ASP A 316 -12.08 19.28 0.93
CA ASP A 316 -12.97 18.95 -0.18
C ASP A 316 -12.55 17.70 -0.97
N VAL A 317 -11.56 16.93 -0.52
CA VAL A 317 -11.15 15.67 -1.16
C VAL A 317 -12.31 14.67 -1.33
N ASP A 318 -12.36 13.91 -2.44
CA ASP A 318 -13.33 12.81 -2.63
C ASP A 318 -12.69 11.43 -2.42
N LEU A 319 -11.43 11.25 -2.83
CA LEU A 319 -10.70 10.00 -2.67
C LEU A 319 -9.34 10.27 -2.02
N VAL A 320 -9.05 9.57 -0.93
CA VAL A 320 -7.75 9.62 -0.25
C VAL A 320 -7.03 8.29 -0.46
N LEU A 321 -5.86 8.34 -1.10
CA LEU A 321 -4.93 7.22 -1.19
C LEU A 321 -3.98 7.29 0.02
N ILE A 322 -3.88 6.20 0.78
CA ILE A 322 -2.97 6.11 1.94
C ILE A 322 -1.91 5.05 1.69
N GLU A 323 -0.64 5.39 1.91
CA GLU A 323 0.46 4.44 1.99
C GLU A 323 1.40 4.89 3.12
N LEU A 324 1.29 4.22 4.26
CA LEU A 324 2.13 4.42 5.44
C LEU A 324 2.61 3.07 6.02
N SER A 325 2.42 1.97 5.28
CA SER A 325 2.59 0.60 5.78
C SER A 325 4.00 0.29 6.23
N ILE A 326 5.02 0.94 5.65
CA ILE A 326 6.44 0.80 6.00
C ILE A 326 6.99 1.95 6.86
N ASN A 327 6.23 3.03 7.04
CA ASN A 327 6.63 4.18 7.86
C ASN A 327 6.30 3.93 9.33
N ASP A 328 5.19 3.26 9.59
CA ASP A 328 4.81 2.81 10.91
C ASP A 328 5.54 1.51 11.28
N GLU A 329 6.13 1.47 12.48
CA GLU A 329 6.53 0.24 13.17
C GLU A 329 5.32 -0.57 13.68
N VAL A 330 5.55 -1.85 14.00
CA VAL A 330 4.56 -2.75 14.65
C VAL A 330 4.39 -2.40 16.13
N LEU A 331 3.82 -1.22 16.41
CA LEU A 331 3.54 -0.73 17.77
C LEU A 331 2.06 -0.38 17.92
N ILE A 332 1.44 -0.74 19.06
CA ILE A 332 0.02 -0.46 19.33
C ILE A 332 -0.33 1.05 19.21
N ARG A 333 0.59 1.95 19.56
CA ARG A 333 0.40 3.40 19.35
C ARG A 333 0.22 3.79 17.87
N ASN A 334 0.81 3.05 16.94
CA ASN A 334 0.67 3.27 15.51
C ASN A 334 -0.69 2.75 15.00
N MET A 335 -1.23 1.70 15.62
CA MET A 335 -2.62 1.27 15.39
C MET A 335 -3.61 2.35 15.83
N ASN A 336 -3.42 2.93 17.02
CA ASN A 336 -4.25 4.02 17.52
C ASN A 336 -4.18 5.27 16.61
N THR A 337 -2.99 5.66 16.17
CA THR A 337 -2.82 6.86 15.32
C THR A 337 -3.28 6.63 13.88
N TYR A 338 -3.12 5.42 13.31
CA TYR A 338 -3.78 5.07 12.06
C TYR A 338 -5.31 5.12 12.19
N GLU A 339 -5.89 4.63 13.28
CA GLU A 339 -7.32 4.78 13.57
C GLU A 339 -7.77 6.25 13.64
N LEU A 340 -7.05 7.11 14.35
CA LEU A 340 -7.36 8.55 14.40
C LEU A 340 -7.28 9.20 13.02
N LEU A 341 -6.30 8.81 12.18
CA LEU A 341 -6.19 9.26 10.79
C LEU A 341 -7.40 8.82 9.96
N ILE A 342 -7.74 7.54 9.97
CA ILE A 342 -8.89 7.01 9.21
C ILE A 342 -10.19 7.68 9.65
N ARG A 343 -10.42 7.78 10.96
CA ARG A 343 -11.61 8.45 11.50
C ARG A 343 -11.67 9.92 11.06
N GLY A 344 -10.58 10.67 11.17
CA GLY A 344 -10.52 12.08 10.77
C GLY A 344 -10.76 12.30 9.28
N LEU A 345 -10.23 11.42 8.42
CA LEU A 345 -10.45 11.48 6.97
C LEU A 345 -11.91 11.16 6.60
N LEU A 346 -12.50 10.13 7.20
CA LEU A 346 -13.88 9.72 6.88
C LEU A 346 -14.95 10.68 7.41
N ASP A 347 -14.59 11.53 8.38
CA ASP A 347 -15.40 12.62 8.99
C ASP A 347 -15.31 13.95 8.22
N LEU A 348 -14.46 14.03 7.16
CA LEU A 348 -14.36 15.22 6.31
C LEU A 348 -15.69 15.55 5.59
N PRO A 349 -15.96 16.84 5.27
CA PRO A 349 -17.26 17.30 4.76
C PRO A 349 -17.78 16.54 3.53
N ASN A 350 -16.90 16.20 2.58
CA ASN A 350 -17.27 15.47 1.36
C ASN A 350 -17.42 13.95 1.56
N LYS A 351 -17.31 13.45 2.79
CA LYS A 351 -17.38 12.02 3.17
C LYS A 351 -16.52 11.13 2.24
N PRO A 352 -15.21 11.42 2.11
CA PRO A 352 -14.38 10.80 1.09
C PRO A 352 -14.31 9.27 1.23
N ALA A 353 -14.00 8.62 0.12
CA ALA A 353 -13.49 7.27 0.07
C ALA A 353 -12.02 7.25 0.50
N VAL A 354 -11.59 6.16 1.14
CA VAL A 354 -10.19 5.93 1.50
C VAL A 354 -9.76 4.58 0.94
N MET A 355 -8.61 4.53 0.28
CA MET A 355 -7.98 3.29 -0.20
C MET A 355 -6.58 3.17 0.41
N ASN A 356 -6.33 2.07 1.13
CA ASN A 356 -5.03 1.78 1.73
C ASN A 356 -4.16 0.96 0.75
N LEU A 357 -3.10 1.56 0.23
CA LEU A 357 -2.16 0.98 -0.74
C LEU A 357 -0.88 0.54 0.01
N GLN A 358 -0.83 -0.70 0.47
CA GLN A 358 0.27 -1.20 1.28
C GLN A 358 1.45 -1.70 0.43
N VAL A 359 2.56 -0.95 0.54
CA VAL A 359 3.89 -1.40 0.11
C VAL A 359 4.59 -2.17 1.23
N PHE A 360 5.76 -2.75 0.95
CA PHE A 360 6.57 -3.46 1.95
C PHE A 360 8.05 -3.14 1.78
N ALA A 361 8.81 -3.40 2.84
CA ALA A 361 10.25 -3.20 2.92
C ALA A 361 10.91 -4.46 3.49
N LEU A 362 12.17 -4.67 3.12
CA LEU A 362 12.99 -5.81 3.54
C LEU A 362 14.22 -5.37 4.36
N MET A 363 14.43 -4.06 4.57
CA MET A 363 15.55 -3.54 5.39
C MET A 363 15.35 -3.59 6.91
N PHE A 364 14.10 -3.80 7.37
CA PHE A 364 13.75 -3.71 8.79
C PHE A 364 13.98 -5.04 9.52
N GLN A 365 13.99 -4.99 10.87
CA GLN A 365 14.13 -6.17 11.73
C GLN A 365 13.07 -7.26 11.46
N TYR A 366 11.89 -6.87 10.98
CA TYR A 366 10.80 -7.75 10.59
C TYR A 366 10.28 -7.37 9.21
N ILE A 367 9.74 -8.36 8.48
CA ILE A 367 8.98 -8.15 7.23
C ILE A 367 7.52 -7.69 7.53
N ALA A 368 7.12 -7.79 8.80
CA ALA A 368 5.90 -7.21 9.32
C ALA A 368 6.16 -5.76 9.74
N ASN A 369 5.28 -4.85 9.33
CA ASN A 369 5.35 -3.42 9.59
C ASN A 369 3.96 -2.91 10.03
N GLY A 370 3.79 -1.59 10.17
CA GLY A 370 2.52 -0.99 10.57
C GLY A 370 1.33 -1.37 9.69
N GLY A 371 1.55 -1.69 8.40
CA GLY A 371 0.52 -2.23 7.51
C GLY A 371 -0.22 -3.46 8.08
N ASP A 372 0.48 -4.32 8.82
CA ASP A 372 -0.15 -5.48 9.48
C ASP A 372 -1.12 -5.07 10.60
N LEU A 373 -0.87 -3.94 11.28
CA LEU A 373 -1.78 -3.34 12.27
C LEU A 373 -2.88 -2.51 11.61
N HIS A 374 -2.58 -1.83 10.50
CA HIS A 374 -3.53 -1.06 9.70
C HIS A 374 -4.71 -1.92 9.23
N ASN A 375 -4.49 -3.22 8.98
CA ASN A 375 -5.52 -4.16 8.55
C ASN A 375 -6.68 -4.33 9.55
N GLY A 376 -6.39 -4.33 10.87
CA GLY A 376 -7.43 -4.45 11.89
C GLY A 376 -8.34 -3.22 11.94
N VAL A 377 -7.74 -2.04 11.78
CA VAL A 377 -8.47 -0.76 11.65
C VAL A 377 -9.25 -0.71 10.33
N ALA A 378 -8.65 -1.16 9.23
CA ALA A 378 -9.29 -1.15 7.91
C ALA A 378 -10.58 -1.99 7.88
N GLN A 379 -10.59 -3.14 8.56
CA GLN A 379 -11.77 -3.99 8.75
C GLN A 379 -12.84 -3.34 9.63
N PHE A 380 -12.44 -2.56 10.65
CA PHE A 380 -13.36 -1.92 11.59
C PHE A 380 -14.02 -0.65 11.03
N TYR A 381 -13.36 0.05 10.09
CA TYR A 381 -13.87 1.24 9.40
C TYR A 381 -14.33 0.99 7.95
N ASP A 382 -14.38 -0.27 7.52
CA ASP A 382 -14.82 -0.70 6.17
C ASP A 382 -14.13 0.01 5.00
N ILE A 383 -12.79 0.09 5.05
CA ILE A 383 -11.97 0.69 3.97
C ILE A 383 -11.13 -0.37 3.23
N PRO A 384 -11.11 -0.40 1.88
CA PRO A 384 -10.34 -1.37 1.12
C PRO A 384 -8.83 -1.23 1.36
N THR A 385 -8.17 -2.38 1.46
CA THR A 385 -6.71 -2.50 1.56
C THR A 385 -6.17 -3.37 0.43
N LEU A 386 -5.28 -2.80 -0.36
CA LEU A 386 -4.53 -3.46 -1.42
C LEU A 386 -3.08 -3.60 -0.97
N SER A 387 -2.43 -4.74 -1.20
CA SER A 387 -1.07 -5.02 -0.75
C SER A 387 -0.26 -5.71 -1.84
N ILE A 388 0.81 -5.08 -2.31
CA ILE A 388 1.78 -5.74 -3.20
C ILE A 388 2.61 -6.81 -2.48
N ARG A 389 2.72 -6.75 -1.15
CA ARG A 389 3.48 -7.73 -0.36
C ARG A 389 2.95 -9.14 -0.55
N ASN A 390 1.64 -9.31 -0.42
CA ASN A 390 0.97 -10.61 -0.40
C ASN A 390 1.21 -11.45 -1.68
N PRO A 391 1.10 -10.91 -2.90
CA PRO A 391 1.47 -11.64 -4.12
C PRO A 391 2.97 -11.73 -4.35
N ILE A 392 3.75 -10.68 -4.07
CA ILE A 392 5.13 -10.56 -4.55
C ILE A 392 6.18 -11.15 -3.60
N LEU A 393 6.01 -11.01 -2.27
CA LEU A 393 6.97 -11.52 -1.29
C LEU A 393 7.23 -13.04 -1.42
N PRO A 394 6.22 -13.92 -1.63
CA PRO A 394 6.46 -15.34 -1.85
C PRO A 394 7.30 -15.63 -3.11
N GLN A 395 7.28 -14.73 -4.09
CA GLN A 395 8.02 -14.86 -5.35
C GLN A 395 9.47 -14.38 -5.18
N ILE A 396 9.69 -13.29 -4.45
CA ILE A 396 11.03 -12.89 -3.98
C ILE A 396 11.71 -14.03 -3.19
N MET A 397 10.95 -14.73 -2.33
CA MET A 397 11.46 -15.87 -1.57
C MET A 397 11.84 -17.09 -2.45
N GLN A 398 11.27 -17.20 -3.65
CA GLN A 398 11.62 -18.23 -4.64
C GLN A 398 12.75 -17.78 -5.58
N ASN A 399 12.80 -16.50 -5.91
CA ASN A 399 13.80 -15.89 -6.79
C ASN A 399 14.21 -14.51 -6.26
N THR A 400 15.32 -14.47 -5.50
CA THR A 400 15.82 -13.25 -4.87
C THR A 400 16.30 -12.19 -5.87
N THR A 401 16.56 -12.55 -7.14
CA THR A 401 16.93 -11.56 -8.18
C THR A 401 15.80 -10.57 -8.48
N MET A 402 14.54 -10.94 -8.20
CA MET A 402 13.37 -10.06 -8.34
C MET A 402 13.47 -8.79 -7.48
N VAL A 403 14.23 -8.83 -6.37
CA VAL A 403 14.45 -7.67 -5.49
C VAL A 403 14.98 -6.47 -6.28
N ARG A 404 15.92 -6.68 -7.21
CA ARG A 404 16.49 -5.60 -8.05
C ARG A 404 15.49 -4.97 -9.02
N HIS A 405 14.38 -5.65 -9.32
CA HIS A 405 13.31 -5.11 -10.16
C HIS A 405 12.25 -4.37 -9.36
N LEU A 406 12.06 -4.69 -8.08
CA LEU A 406 10.95 -4.19 -7.25
C LEU A 406 11.38 -3.11 -6.27
N PHE A 407 12.65 -3.08 -5.89
CA PHE A 407 13.25 -2.12 -4.97
C PHE A 407 14.23 -1.20 -5.70
N HIS A 408 14.36 0.04 -5.23
CA HIS A 408 15.15 1.07 -5.89
C HIS A 408 16.65 0.70 -5.89
N ASN A 409 17.27 0.70 -7.07
CA ASN A 409 18.69 0.45 -7.21
C ASN A 409 19.47 1.77 -7.09
N ARG A 410 20.27 1.90 -6.01
CA ARG A 410 21.03 3.12 -5.72
C ARG A 410 22.21 3.33 -6.67
N VAL A 411 22.71 2.25 -7.27
CA VAL A 411 23.90 2.27 -8.12
C VAL A 411 23.59 1.46 -9.38
N LYS A 412 23.39 2.16 -10.51
CA LYS A 412 22.89 1.59 -11.78
C LYS A 412 23.91 0.71 -12.54
N LYS A 413 24.66 -0.13 -11.83
CA LYS A 413 25.50 -1.21 -12.39
C LYS A 413 24.62 -2.27 -13.05
N MET A 414 25.08 -2.81 -14.17
CA MET A 414 24.41 -3.92 -14.86
C MET A 414 24.97 -5.30 -14.47
N GLU A 415 26.00 -5.35 -13.62
CA GLU A 415 26.63 -6.61 -13.21
C GLU A 415 25.86 -7.28 -12.07
N TRP A 416 25.71 -8.60 -12.16
CA TRP A 416 24.95 -9.43 -11.22
C TRP A 416 25.91 -10.22 -10.33
N THR A 417 26.49 -9.53 -9.35
CA THR A 417 27.41 -10.10 -8.35
C THR A 417 26.66 -10.65 -7.13
N ASP A 418 25.84 -9.83 -6.48
CA ASP A 418 24.97 -10.18 -5.35
C ASP A 418 23.59 -9.52 -5.55
N PRO A 419 22.47 -10.27 -5.45
CA PRO A 419 21.13 -9.72 -5.71
C PRO A 419 20.70 -8.58 -4.77
N LEU A 420 21.31 -8.43 -3.59
CA LEU A 420 20.96 -7.42 -2.58
C LEU A 420 21.95 -6.25 -2.51
N ASP A 421 23.16 -6.40 -3.07
CA ASP A 421 24.18 -5.34 -3.04
C ASP A 421 23.70 -4.06 -3.74
N GLU A 422 23.98 -2.92 -3.11
CA GLU A 422 23.58 -1.56 -3.51
C GLU A 422 22.05 -1.31 -3.68
N ILE A 423 21.18 -2.26 -3.30
CA ILE A 423 19.71 -2.10 -3.39
C ILE A 423 19.13 -1.42 -2.14
N ASP A 424 18.24 -0.45 -2.38
CA ASP A 424 17.41 0.14 -1.34
C ASP A 424 16.24 -0.78 -0.98
N LEU A 425 16.47 -1.69 -0.03
CA LEU A 425 15.45 -2.59 0.51
C LEU A 425 14.31 -1.89 1.30
N ARG A 426 14.22 -0.55 1.31
CA ARG A 426 13.12 0.22 1.89
C ARG A 426 12.14 0.75 0.85
N HIS A 427 12.63 1.18 -0.30
CA HIS A 427 11.87 1.96 -1.26
C HIS A 427 11.64 1.21 -2.57
N LEU A 428 10.45 1.34 -3.14
CA LEU A 428 10.12 0.68 -4.40
C LEU A 428 10.91 1.29 -5.57
N SER A 429 11.22 0.45 -6.57
CA SER A 429 11.63 0.91 -7.89
C SER A 429 10.46 1.54 -8.65
N TRP A 430 10.75 2.09 -9.83
CA TRP A 430 9.69 2.49 -10.76
C TRP A 430 8.75 1.34 -11.17
N GLN A 431 9.22 0.10 -11.29
CA GLN A 431 8.34 -1.04 -11.56
C GLN A 431 7.48 -1.42 -10.35
N GLY A 432 8.04 -1.33 -9.13
CA GLY A 432 7.27 -1.56 -7.90
C GLY A 432 6.15 -0.52 -7.74
N HIS A 433 6.45 0.73 -8.06
CA HIS A 433 5.47 1.81 -8.15
C HIS A 433 4.39 1.55 -9.21
N GLU A 434 4.79 1.20 -10.43
CA GLU A 434 3.89 0.90 -11.53
C GLU A 434 2.92 -0.24 -11.18
N LEU A 435 3.44 -1.33 -10.61
CA LEU A 435 2.66 -2.49 -10.19
C LEU A 435 1.60 -2.12 -9.13
N MET A 436 1.98 -1.36 -8.10
CA MET A 436 1.03 -0.91 -7.06
C MET A 436 -0.04 0.03 -7.65
N GLY A 437 0.34 0.91 -8.58
CA GLY A 437 -0.59 1.81 -9.27
C GLY A 437 -1.58 1.08 -10.18
N ARG A 438 -1.11 0.09 -10.95
CA ARG A 438 -1.97 -0.76 -11.80
C ARG A 438 -2.92 -1.61 -10.97
N ILE A 439 -2.48 -2.22 -9.87
CA ILE A 439 -3.36 -2.94 -8.93
C ILE A 439 -4.45 -2.02 -8.37
N GLY A 440 -4.10 -0.78 -8.00
CA GLY A 440 -5.08 0.23 -7.55
C GLY A 440 -6.11 0.60 -8.63
N SER A 441 -5.67 0.72 -9.87
CA SER A 441 -6.50 1.06 -11.04
C SER A 441 -7.45 -0.09 -11.40
N ALA A 442 -6.94 -1.31 -11.55
CA ALA A 442 -7.74 -2.50 -11.78
C ALA A 442 -8.72 -2.80 -10.62
N TYR A 443 -8.38 -2.42 -9.38
CA TYR A 443 -9.33 -2.48 -8.27
C TYR A 443 -10.48 -1.49 -8.42
N ILE A 444 -10.22 -0.26 -8.89
CA ILE A 444 -11.28 0.71 -9.21
C ILE A 444 -12.20 0.16 -10.32
N ASP A 445 -11.63 -0.42 -11.38
CA ASP A 445 -12.42 -0.99 -12.48
C ASP A 445 -13.27 -2.18 -12.01
N SER A 446 -12.74 -2.99 -11.08
CA SER A 446 -13.51 -4.06 -10.43
C SER A 446 -14.73 -3.53 -9.69
N GLN A 447 -14.63 -2.34 -9.10
CA GLN A 447 -15.75 -1.69 -8.41
C GLN A 447 -16.73 -1.02 -9.38
N LEU A 448 -16.27 -0.45 -10.50
CA LEU A 448 -17.14 0.03 -11.57
C LEU A 448 -17.98 -1.09 -12.18
N CYS A 449 -17.36 -2.23 -12.48
CA CYS A 449 -18.06 -3.43 -12.95
C CYS A 449 -19.09 -3.94 -11.92
N GLU A 450 -18.78 -3.95 -10.62
CA GLU A 450 -19.75 -4.37 -9.60
C GLU A 450 -20.85 -3.31 -9.37
N MET A 451 -20.58 -2.02 -9.60
CA MET A 451 -21.62 -0.98 -9.62
C MET A 451 -22.65 -1.24 -10.73
N GLU A 452 -22.22 -1.55 -11.95
CA GLU A 452 -23.12 -1.89 -13.06
C GLU A 452 -24.02 -3.08 -12.73
N ARG A 453 -23.48 -4.08 -12.02
CA ARG A 453 -24.24 -5.25 -11.56
C ARG A 453 -25.24 -4.96 -10.45
N ILE A 454 -24.93 -4.03 -9.56
CA ILE A 454 -25.84 -3.57 -8.51
C ILE A 454 -26.97 -2.77 -9.16
N GLU A 455 -26.62 -1.78 -10.00
CA GLU A 455 -27.57 -0.93 -10.74
C GLU A 455 -28.51 -1.75 -11.63
N ALA A 456 -28.02 -2.80 -12.31
CA ALA A 456 -28.82 -3.67 -13.16
C ALA A 456 -29.73 -4.66 -12.40
N ARG A 457 -29.60 -4.78 -11.08
CA ARG A 457 -30.48 -5.62 -10.23
C ARG A 457 -31.58 -4.85 -9.51
N SER A 458 -31.41 -3.54 -9.34
CA SER A 458 -32.41 -2.69 -8.70
C SER A 458 -33.55 -2.34 -9.65
N ASP A 459 -34.79 -2.47 -9.18
CA ASP A 459 -35.95 -2.00 -9.92
C ASP A 459 -35.83 -0.49 -10.22
N THR A 460 -36.42 -0.06 -11.35
CA THR A 460 -36.20 1.24 -12.01
C THR A 460 -36.36 2.53 -11.18
N GLN A 461 -36.84 2.42 -9.93
CA GLN A 461 -37.01 3.54 -9.00
C GLN A 461 -35.99 3.53 -7.85
N GLU A 462 -35.47 2.36 -7.44
CA GLU A 462 -34.35 2.27 -6.49
C GLU A 462 -33.01 2.56 -7.17
N SER A 463 -32.87 2.21 -8.45
CA SER A 463 -31.66 2.42 -9.25
C SER A 463 -31.26 3.89 -9.49
N GLN A 464 -32.08 4.84 -9.06
CA GLN A 464 -31.76 6.28 -9.11
C GLN A 464 -31.30 6.86 -7.76
N ASN A 465 -31.46 6.14 -6.64
CA ASN A 465 -31.07 6.64 -5.32
C ASN A 465 -29.70 6.09 -4.89
N ILE A 466 -28.66 6.93 -5.02
CA ILE A 466 -27.28 6.61 -4.61
C ILE A 466 -27.13 6.23 -3.12
N ASP A 467 -28.00 6.75 -2.24
CA ASP A 467 -27.99 6.40 -0.81
C ASP A 467 -28.56 5.01 -0.54
N SER A 468 -29.44 4.53 -1.43
CA SER A 468 -30.00 3.17 -1.39
C SER A 468 -29.05 2.15 -2.02
N LEU A 469 -28.41 2.51 -3.14
CA LEU A 469 -27.46 1.64 -3.84
C LEU A 469 -26.16 1.44 -3.07
N TYR A 470 -25.64 2.52 -2.46
CA TYR A 470 -24.36 2.54 -1.74
C TYR A 470 -24.53 3.22 -0.37
N PRO A 471 -25.15 2.53 0.60
CA PRO A 471 -25.35 3.07 1.95
C PRO A 471 -24.00 3.26 2.66
N VAL A 472 -23.82 4.43 3.29
CA VAL A 472 -22.64 4.73 4.10
C VAL A 472 -23.05 4.74 5.56
N GLU A 473 -22.48 3.83 6.33
CA GLU A 473 -22.69 3.76 7.77
C GLU A 473 -22.06 4.96 8.49
N ASP A 474 -22.67 5.35 9.61
CA ASP A 474 -22.09 6.30 10.55
C ASP A 474 -20.79 5.75 11.13
N LEU A 475 -19.84 6.63 11.44
CA LEU A 475 -18.56 6.20 12.03
C LEU A 475 -18.77 5.48 13.37
N PRO A 476 -18.04 4.38 13.64
CA PRO A 476 -18.10 3.69 14.92
C PRO A 476 -18.03 4.65 16.11
N LYS A 477 -18.96 4.51 17.07
CA LYS A 477 -19.06 5.45 18.21
C LYS A 477 -17.84 5.41 19.13
N LEU A 478 -17.18 4.26 19.19
CA LEU A 478 -15.97 4.02 19.98
C LEU A 478 -14.81 3.69 19.03
N PRO A 479 -13.58 4.17 19.31
CA PRO A 479 -12.39 3.63 18.68
C PRO A 479 -12.16 2.16 19.08
N LEU A 480 -11.57 1.40 18.17
CA LEU A 480 -11.29 -0.03 18.23
C LEU A 480 -10.51 -0.43 19.49
N MET A 481 -9.57 0.42 19.92
CA MET A 481 -8.71 0.14 21.08
C MET A 481 -9.28 0.65 22.42
N GLN A 482 -10.53 1.12 22.47
CA GLN A 482 -11.22 1.48 23.71
C GLN A 482 -12.06 0.32 24.27
N LYS A 483 -12.08 0.18 25.60
CA LYS A 483 -13.00 -0.74 26.30
C LYS A 483 -14.45 -0.41 25.94
N PHE A 484 -15.20 -1.40 25.49
CA PHE A 484 -16.63 -1.27 25.16
C PHE A 484 -17.42 -0.57 26.27
N ASN A 485 -18.08 0.54 25.92
CA ASN A 485 -19.02 1.25 26.76
C ASN A 485 -20.11 1.91 25.89
N PRO A 486 -21.38 1.47 25.96
CA PRO A 486 -22.43 1.96 25.06
C PRO A 486 -22.84 3.43 25.29
N THR A 487 -22.44 4.06 26.39
CA THR A 487 -22.71 5.49 26.66
C THR A 487 -21.58 6.41 26.24
N ASN A 488 -20.38 5.88 25.97
CA ASN A 488 -19.27 6.68 25.47
C ASN A 488 -19.42 6.90 23.95
N PHE A 489 -19.01 8.08 23.51
CA PHE A 489 -18.87 8.40 22.09
C PHE A 489 -17.61 9.25 21.91
N MET A 490 -16.83 8.95 20.87
CA MET A 490 -15.73 9.82 20.45
C MET A 490 -16.30 10.99 19.64
N PRO A 491 -16.11 12.25 20.06
CA PRO A 491 -16.58 13.40 19.31
C PRO A 491 -15.87 13.50 17.93
N PRO A 492 -16.43 14.29 16.98
CA PRO A 492 -15.75 14.66 15.74
C PRO A 492 -14.34 15.19 16.01
N LEU A 493 -13.36 14.69 15.28
CA LEU A 493 -11.97 15.07 15.47
C LEU A 493 -11.68 16.32 14.64
N LYS A 494 -11.28 17.40 15.30
CA LYS A 494 -10.78 18.63 14.67
C LYS A 494 -9.30 18.82 15.00
N PRO A 495 -8.42 17.97 14.43
CA PRO A 495 -7.00 18.02 14.74
C PRO A 495 -6.41 19.37 14.31
N GLN A 496 -5.46 19.88 15.08
CA GLN A 496 -4.64 21.00 14.66
C GLN A 496 -3.16 20.67 14.74
N CYS A 497 -2.44 21.05 13.69
CA CYS A 497 -1.01 20.82 13.54
C CYS A 497 -0.33 22.11 13.10
N TYR A 498 0.63 22.56 13.89
CA TYR A 498 1.54 23.64 13.56
C TYR A 498 2.84 22.99 13.14
N SER A 499 3.16 22.94 11.84
CA SER A 499 4.35 22.25 11.34
C SER A 499 5.35 23.20 10.70
N ALA A 500 6.64 22.93 10.87
CA ALA A 500 7.69 23.65 10.15
C ALA A 500 7.57 23.50 8.62
N ASN A 501 6.88 22.46 8.14
CA ASN A 501 6.63 22.19 6.71
C ASN A 501 5.26 22.72 6.23
N ALA A 502 4.42 23.25 7.12
CA ALA A 502 3.05 23.66 6.80
C ALA A 502 2.99 25.12 6.32
N ILE A 503 2.23 25.37 5.26
CA ILE A 503 1.99 26.72 4.71
C ILE A 503 0.77 27.37 5.38
N ARG A 504 -0.29 26.60 5.68
CA ARG A 504 -1.52 27.12 6.30
C ARG A 504 -1.31 27.41 7.78
N HIS A 505 -0.78 26.45 8.53
CA HIS A 505 -0.47 26.61 9.95
C HIS A 505 1.04 26.34 10.22
N PRO A 506 1.93 27.31 9.93
CA PRO A 506 3.36 27.15 10.17
C PRO A 506 3.68 27.05 11.68
N LEU A 507 4.74 26.30 12.01
CA LEU A 507 5.28 26.22 13.38
C LEU A 507 6.02 27.53 13.75
N VAL A 508 5.28 28.51 14.27
CA VAL A 508 5.81 29.81 14.69
C VAL A 508 5.82 29.90 16.22
N PRO A 509 6.97 30.11 16.88
CA PRO A 509 7.03 30.35 18.32
C PRO A 509 6.37 31.67 18.73
N THR A 510 5.70 31.67 19.89
CA THR A 510 5.31 32.88 20.61
C THR A 510 6.55 33.60 21.16
N GLU A 511 7.50 32.82 21.68
CA GLU A 511 8.77 33.30 22.23
C GLU A 511 9.89 32.35 21.81
N GLN A 512 11.07 32.87 21.45
CA GLN A 512 12.24 32.06 21.12
C GLN A 512 13.56 32.75 21.50
N LYS A 513 14.51 31.95 21.98
CA LYS A 513 15.91 32.31 22.24
C LYS A 513 16.81 31.14 21.85
N GLY A 514 17.67 31.33 20.86
CA GLY A 514 18.62 30.31 20.36
C GLY A 514 18.01 29.28 19.39
N TRP A 515 16.69 29.30 19.19
CA TRP A 515 16.01 28.49 18.17
C TRP A 515 15.91 29.25 16.85
N LYS A 516 16.12 28.55 15.74
CA LYS A 516 16.10 29.09 14.37
C LYS A 516 15.38 28.13 13.42
N HIS A 517 14.70 28.65 12.41
CA HIS A 517 14.17 27.83 11.31
C HIS A 517 15.33 27.32 10.44
N TRP A 518 15.32 26.05 10.07
CA TRP A 518 16.31 25.44 9.17
C TRP A 518 15.67 24.33 8.35
N ASN A 519 16.11 24.16 7.10
CA ASN A 519 15.62 23.11 6.21
C ASN A 519 16.78 22.32 5.57
N TRP A 520 16.54 21.01 5.40
CA TRP A 520 17.32 20.14 4.53
C TRP A 520 16.50 19.83 3.29
N LYS A 521 16.88 20.39 2.15
CA LYS A 521 16.05 20.39 0.93
C LYS A 521 14.64 20.89 1.28
N GLU A 522 13.62 20.06 1.08
CA GLU A 522 12.20 20.33 1.33
C GLU A 522 11.72 19.87 2.72
N LYS A 523 12.63 19.48 3.62
CA LYS A 523 12.32 19.08 5.01
C LYS A 523 12.69 20.21 5.97
N HIS A 524 11.67 20.87 6.48
CA HIS A 524 11.77 22.03 7.37
C HIS A 524 11.68 21.60 8.83
N TYR A 525 12.42 22.31 9.68
CA TYR A 525 12.53 22.09 11.12
C TYR A 525 12.67 23.43 11.86
N LEU A 526 12.29 23.46 13.14
CA LEU A 526 12.81 24.45 14.08
C LEU A 526 13.95 23.79 14.87
N VAL A 527 15.14 24.39 14.83
CA VAL A 527 16.37 23.78 15.35
C VAL A 527 17.07 24.66 16.39
N SER A 528 17.79 24.01 17.31
CA SER A 528 18.70 24.66 18.24
C SER A 528 19.89 23.74 18.52
N ASP A 529 21.07 24.33 18.69
CA ASP A 529 22.36 23.70 18.96
C ASP A 529 23.03 24.20 20.25
N GLU A 530 22.56 25.32 20.82
CA GLU A 530 23.08 25.94 22.05
C GLU A 530 22.29 25.52 23.32
N PRO A 531 22.86 24.76 24.27
CA PRO A 531 22.19 24.39 25.51
C PRO A 531 21.68 25.58 26.34
N GLY A 532 20.49 25.45 26.91
CA GLY A 532 19.77 26.53 27.62
C GLY A 532 18.91 27.40 26.71
N SER A 533 18.92 27.18 25.39
CA SER A 533 18.02 27.80 24.42
C SER A 533 16.56 27.39 24.68
N LYS A 534 15.64 28.36 24.58
CA LYS A 534 14.22 28.20 24.92
C LYS A 534 13.31 28.59 23.78
N VAL A 535 12.21 27.87 23.65
CA VAL A 535 11.14 28.15 22.70
C VAL A 535 9.80 27.94 23.38
N SER A 536 8.78 28.70 22.99
CA SER A 536 7.43 28.55 23.53
C SER A 536 6.36 28.79 22.46
N PHE A 537 5.27 28.02 22.55
CA PHE A 537 4.18 28.00 21.57
C PHE A 537 2.83 28.09 22.29
N LYS A 538 1.95 29.00 21.85
CA LYS A 538 0.57 29.00 22.29
C LYS A 538 -0.16 27.81 21.66
N VAL A 539 -0.84 27.01 22.47
CA VAL A 539 -1.66 25.87 22.04
C VAL A 539 -3.04 25.94 22.73
N SER A 540 -4.07 25.33 22.15
CA SER A 540 -5.43 25.41 22.72
C SER A 540 -6.16 24.07 22.58
N THR A 541 -6.18 23.22 23.60
CA THR A 541 -6.69 21.84 23.45
C THR A 541 -8.19 21.73 23.75
N THR A 542 -8.88 20.82 23.06
CA THR A 542 -10.29 20.45 23.33
C THR A 542 -10.42 19.11 24.06
N LEU A 543 -9.46 18.21 23.88
CA LEU A 543 -9.43 16.86 24.47
C LEU A 543 -8.37 16.71 25.58
N GLY A 544 -7.67 17.78 25.96
CA GLY A 544 -6.67 17.77 27.02
C GLY A 544 -5.27 17.31 26.59
N SER A 545 -5.06 17.01 25.30
CA SER A 545 -3.77 16.55 24.77
C SER A 545 -3.01 17.62 24.00
N VAL A 546 -1.67 17.56 24.15
CA VAL A 546 -0.68 18.29 23.35
C VAL A 546 0.50 17.35 23.08
N GLN A 547 0.89 17.24 21.81
CA GLN A 547 1.99 16.41 21.34
C GLN A 547 3.03 17.26 20.62
N LEU A 548 4.31 16.86 20.69
CA LEU A 548 5.38 17.45 19.91
C LEU A 548 6.04 16.38 19.04
N HIS A 549 6.14 16.68 17.75
CA HIS A 549 6.81 15.85 16.76
C HIS A 549 8.25 16.35 16.56
N TYR A 550 9.24 15.46 16.65
CA TYR A 550 10.66 15.81 16.55
C TYR A 550 11.46 14.74 15.81
N LEU A 551 12.63 15.10 15.28
CA LEU A 551 13.48 14.14 14.57
C LEU A 551 14.18 13.21 15.56
N ARG A 552 14.18 11.91 15.26
CA ARG A 552 15.03 10.91 15.91
C ARG A 552 16.04 10.31 14.94
N SER A 553 17.28 10.20 15.38
CA SER A 553 18.42 9.76 14.56
C SER A 553 19.55 9.21 15.41
N TYR A 554 20.26 8.21 14.88
CA TYR A 554 21.52 7.71 15.42
C TYR A 554 22.76 8.38 14.78
N GLN A 555 22.57 9.20 13.74
CA GLN A 555 23.64 9.73 12.86
C GLN A 555 23.84 11.24 12.96
N TYR A 556 22.80 12.01 13.31
CA TYR A 556 22.83 13.48 13.22
C TYR A 556 23.26 14.18 14.52
N ASN A 557 23.96 13.47 15.40
CA ASN A 557 24.49 13.98 16.68
C ASN A 557 23.43 14.77 17.50
N LEU A 558 22.24 14.18 17.62
CA LEU A 558 21.07 14.87 18.15
C LEU A 558 21.09 14.96 19.68
N GLY A 559 20.85 16.17 20.17
CA GLY A 559 20.71 16.50 21.59
C GLY A 559 19.39 16.03 22.20
N SER A 560 19.08 16.60 23.36
CA SER A 560 17.87 16.30 24.13
C SER A 560 17.23 17.59 24.63
N ALA A 561 15.90 17.68 24.54
CA ALA A 561 15.12 18.79 25.09
C ALA A 561 14.34 18.34 26.33
N LYS A 562 13.97 19.27 27.21
CA LYS A 562 12.81 19.10 28.11
C LYS A 562 11.66 19.97 27.62
N CYS A 563 10.43 19.48 27.68
CA CYS A 563 9.23 20.23 27.32
C CYS A 563 8.16 20.09 28.41
N TRP A 564 7.44 21.17 28.71
CA TRP A 564 6.38 21.22 29.71
C TRP A 564 5.25 22.15 29.27
N ILE A 565 4.10 22.05 29.93
CA ILE A 565 2.93 22.91 29.67
C ILE A 565 2.76 23.87 30.84
N ASP A 566 2.47 25.14 30.52
CA ASP A 566 2.29 26.24 31.46
C ASP A 566 3.42 26.30 32.51
N ASN A 567 3.08 26.25 33.80
CA ASN A 567 4.03 26.28 34.91
C ASN A 567 4.39 24.89 35.45
N ASP A 568 3.87 23.79 34.87
CA ASP A 568 4.06 22.40 35.34
C ASP A 568 5.46 21.85 34.98
N THR A 569 6.51 22.57 35.38
CA THR A 569 7.92 22.21 35.15
C THR A 569 8.35 20.92 35.86
N ASP A 570 7.63 20.53 36.91
CA ASP A 570 7.76 19.26 37.63
C ASP A 570 7.30 18.05 36.79
N LYS A 571 6.40 18.28 35.83
CA LYS A 571 5.90 17.29 34.87
C LYS A 571 6.59 17.37 33.50
N ALA A 572 7.77 18.00 33.43
CA ALA A 572 8.48 18.17 32.17
C ALA A 572 8.89 16.82 31.54
N MET A 573 8.51 16.61 30.29
CA MET A 573 8.89 15.45 29.50
C MET A 573 10.28 15.66 28.91
N ARG A 574 11.19 14.69 29.10
CA ARG A 574 12.48 14.66 28.39
C ARG A 574 12.30 14.00 27.01
N LEU A 575 12.80 14.67 25.98
CA LEU A 575 12.77 14.23 24.58
C LEU A 575 14.21 14.03 24.10
N ASP A 576 14.61 12.80 23.84
CA ASP A 576 15.94 12.46 23.35
C ASP A 576 15.92 12.29 21.82
N GLY A 577 16.54 13.22 21.09
CA GLY A 577 16.69 13.14 19.63
C GLY A 577 17.57 11.96 19.21
N TYR A 578 18.60 11.66 19.99
CA TYR A 578 19.39 10.45 19.78
C TYR A 578 18.58 9.17 20.08
N TRP A 579 18.85 8.12 19.30
CA TRP A 579 18.44 6.75 19.57
C TRP A 579 19.38 5.74 18.88
N LYS A 580 19.16 4.44 19.09
CA LYS A 580 20.00 3.36 18.55
C LYS A 580 19.44 2.70 17.28
N GLU A 581 18.26 3.10 16.83
CA GLU A 581 17.60 2.50 15.66
C GLU A 581 18.36 2.86 14.37
N PRO A 582 18.58 1.92 13.44
CA PRO A 582 19.39 2.10 12.23
C PRO A 582 18.69 2.93 11.13
N TYR A 583 17.77 3.82 11.51
CA TYR A 583 17.01 4.67 10.61
C TYR A 583 16.70 6.03 11.25
N ASN A 584 16.38 7.00 10.39
CA ASN A 584 16.02 8.36 10.76
C ASN A 584 14.53 8.56 10.48
N ILE A 585 13.77 9.06 11.47
CA ILE A 585 12.32 9.24 11.38
C ILE A 585 11.87 10.42 12.25
N GLY A 586 10.77 11.07 11.89
CA GLY A 586 10.06 11.92 12.85
C GLY A 586 9.31 11.06 13.88
N ARG A 587 9.17 11.56 15.12
CA ARG A 587 8.41 10.87 16.16
C ARG A 587 7.55 11.82 16.97
N ALA A 588 6.30 11.43 17.20
CA ALA A 588 5.44 12.10 18.17
C ALA A 588 5.80 11.68 19.61
N ALA A 589 5.81 12.66 20.52
CA ALA A 589 5.74 12.46 21.95
C ALA A 589 4.56 13.25 22.52
N THR A 590 3.70 12.56 23.27
CA THR A 590 2.70 13.19 24.14
C THR A 590 3.42 13.96 25.23
N ILE A 591 3.23 15.28 25.27
CA ILE A 591 3.77 16.13 26.34
C ILE A 591 2.81 16.08 27.53
N ARG A 592 1.50 16.17 27.26
CA ARG A 592 0.40 16.00 28.22
C ARG A 592 -0.85 15.44 27.51
N ASP A 593 -1.70 14.75 28.27
CA ASP A 593 -3.00 14.22 27.86
C ASP A 593 -4.10 14.39 28.94
N ASP A 594 -3.79 15.13 30.00
CA ASP A 594 -4.62 15.39 31.19
C ASP A 594 -4.99 16.88 31.35
N LEU A 595 -4.75 17.72 30.34
CA LEU A 595 -5.04 19.16 30.40
C LEU A 595 -6.55 19.42 30.41
N LYS A 596 -6.94 20.56 30.96
CA LYS A 596 -8.32 21.07 30.80
C LYS A 596 -8.51 21.58 29.38
N PRO A 597 -9.73 21.59 28.83
CA PRO A 597 -10.00 22.28 27.58
C PRO A 597 -9.73 23.79 27.72
N GLY A 598 -9.00 24.38 26.78
CA GLY A 598 -8.64 25.81 26.80
C GLY A 598 -7.26 26.12 26.25
N ASP A 599 -6.86 27.39 26.37
CA ASP A 599 -5.55 27.93 25.99
C ASP A 599 -4.46 27.53 27.00
N HIS A 600 -3.30 27.14 26.49
CA HIS A 600 -2.10 26.76 27.24
C HIS A 600 -0.82 27.27 26.52
N MET A 601 0.31 27.25 27.22
CA MET A 601 1.63 27.51 26.66
C MET A 601 2.50 26.26 26.72
N LEU A 602 2.93 25.75 25.56
CA LEU A 602 3.97 24.72 25.49
C LEU A 602 5.33 25.42 25.56
N HIS A 603 6.16 25.02 26.52
CA HIS A 603 7.53 25.49 26.67
C HIS A 603 8.51 24.34 26.41
N CYS A 604 9.63 24.61 25.74
CA CYS A 604 10.72 23.66 25.58
C CYS A 604 12.09 24.33 25.77
N GLU A 605 13.04 23.59 26.34
CA GLU A 605 14.41 24.02 26.62
C GLU A 605 15.40 22.95 26.17
N LEU A 606 16.42 23.34 25.39
CA LEU A 606 17.51 22.46 24.97
C LEU A 606 18.44 22.17 26.16
N LEU A 607 18.70 20.90 26.46
CA LEU A 607 19.46 20.48 27.63
C LEU A 607 20.97 20.44 27.38
N LYS A 608 21.75 20.58 28.45
CA LYS A 608 23.20 20.35 28.41
C LYS A 608 23.51 18.85 28.36
N GLU A 609 22.71 18.04 29.05
CA GLU A 609 22.78 16.59 29.13
C GLU A 609 22.10 15.94 27.92
N THR A 610 22.86 15.22 27.10
CA THR A 610 22.38 14.54 25.89
C THR A 610 22.35 13.02 26.08
N ALA A 611 21.48 12.32 25.34
CA ALA A 611 21.52 10.87 25.21
C ALA A 611 22.52 10.38 24.14
N ASP A 612 23.04 11.28 23.29
CA ASP A 612 24.05 10.96 22.28
C ASP A 612 25.40 10.63 22.93
N PRO A 613 25.96 9.41 22.71
CA PRO A 613 27.25 9.01 23.27
C PRO A 613 28.44 9.83 22.75
N THR A 614 28.30 10.53 21.61
CA THR A 614 29.32 11.44 21.07
C THR A 614 29.25 12.85 21.66
N GLY A 615 28.19 13.15 22.42
CA GLY A 615 28.01 14.43 23.09
C GLY A 615 27.22 15.48 22.30
N GLY A 616 26.63 15.14 21.15
CA GLY A 616 25.85 16.03 20.29
C GLY A 616 24.70 16.76 20.98
N LYS A 617 24.38 17.95 20.45
CA LYS A 617 23.49 18.95 21.07
C LYS A 617 22.38 19.46 20.16
N GLU A 618 22.37 19.12 18.87
CA GLU A 618 21.37 19.67 17.96
C GLU A 618 20.00 19.02 18.18
N PHE A 619 18.94 19.79 18.38
CA PHE A 619 17.58 19.26 18.45
C PHE A 619 16.71 19.85 17.34
N ARG A 620 15.87 19.02 16.70
CA ARG A 620 15.02 19.42 15.58
C ARG A 620 13.55 19.11 15.83
N MET A 621 12.73 20.15 16.00
CA MET A 621 11.27 20.06 16.08
C MET A 621 10.66 20.09 14.67
N ILE A 622 9.58 19.33 14.47
CA ILE A 622 8.88 19.16 13.19
C ILE A 622 7.47 19.74 13.25
N SER A 623 6.73 19.49 14.34
CA SER A 623 5.40 20.07 14.58
C SER A 623 5.00 20.06 16.05
N VAL A 624 4.04 20.90 16.38
CA VAL A 624 3.24 20.86 17.62
C VAL A 624 1.81 20.53 17.22
N MET A 625 1.19 19.56 17.90
CA MET A 625 -0.06 18.93 17.48
C MET A 625 -1.01 18.77 18.67
N ARG A 626 -2.32 18.81 18.43
CA ARG A 626 -3.37 18.80 19.47
C ARG A 626 -4.73 18.34 18.95
#